data_AF-A0A2N0PE21-F1
#
_entry.id   AF-A0A2N0PE21-F1
#
_cell.length_a   1.000
_cell.length_b   1.000
_cell.length_c   1.000
_cell.angle_alpha   90.00
_cell.angle_beta   90.00
_cell.angle_gamma   90.00
#
_symmetry.space_group_name_H-M   'P 1'
#
loop_
_entity.id
_entity.type
_entity.pdbx_description
1 polymer ?
#
loop_
_entity_poly.entity_id
_entity_poly.type
_entity_poly.pdbx_seq_one_letter_code
_entity_poly.pdbx_strand_id
1 'polypeptide(L)'
;MTEIFIQMKWINDIQKYLKLRYIAKHDDDYLNIAISLFEELSNALKEDISFTLFKCTNTRLLESLRYITEVKEFAKIIADESNLIRNNSIVALKHDVATGKYLSSIDNLCYITGSKNQLAFAGSPEPDLNALWKISTFKEKFPMYNKTSIKLRHIKSGNVLGLFMMFNLDTFQEIVGHNEIIEEWCIELIKRV
;
A
#
# COMPACT_ATOMS: atom_id res chain seq x y z
N MET A 1 -15.47 -25.96 30.20
CA MET A 1 -16.33 -25.62 31.37
C MET A 1 -15.50 -25.15 32.55
N THR A 2 -14.39 -25.81 32.88
CA THR A 2 -13.45 -25.43 33.95
C THR A 2 -12.76 -24.07 33.75
N GLU A 3 -12.34 -23.75 32.52
CA GLU A 3 -11.60 -22.51 32.21
C GLU A 3 -12.44 -21.23 32.38
N ILE A 4 -13.72 -21.28 31.99
CA ILE A 4 -14.69 -20.18 32.17
C ILE A 4 -15.03 -19.97 33.66
N PHE A 5 -15.16 -21.06 34.43
CA PHE A 5 -15.47 -20.99 35.85
C PHE A 5 -14.32 -20.38 36.66
N ILE A 6 -13.08 -20.66 36.28
CA ILE A 6 -11.88 -20.05 36.84
C ILE A 6 -11.86 -18.54 36.53
N GLN A 7 -12.06 -18.13 35.27
CA GLN A 7 -12.09 -16.70 34.91
C GLN A 7 -13.13 -15.90 35.73
N MET A 8 -14.33 -16.47 35.97
CA MET A 8 -15.35 -15.83 36.80
C MET A 8 -14.94 -15.67 38.27
N LYS A 9 -14.26 -16.66 38.86
CA LYS A 9 -13.75 -16.57 40.24
C LYS A 9 -12.73 -15.44 40.40
N TRP A 10 -11.81 -15.34 39.44
CA TRP A 10 -10.77 -14.32 39.40
C TRP A 10 -11.34 -12.89 39.27
N ILE A 11 -12.36 -12.70 38.43
CA ILE A 11 -13.05 -11.41 38.29
C ILE A 11 -13.70 -10.98 39.62
N ASN A 12 -14.33 -11.92 40.34
CA ASN A 12 -14.94 -11.64 41.64
C ASN A 12 -13.91 -11.27 42.70
N ASP A 13 -12.75 -11.94 42.71
CA ASP A 13 -11.66 -11.65 43.65
C ASP A 13 -11.04 -10.25 43.38
N ILE A 14 -10.88 -9.88 42.11
CA ILE A 14 -10.43 -8.53 41.70
C ILE A 14 -11.45 -7.45 42.08
N GLN A 15 -12.75 -7.71 41.90
CA GLN A 15 -13.81 -6.77 42.31
C GLN A 15 -13.85 -6.58 43.83
N LYS A 16 -13.70 -7.67 44.60
CA LYS A 16 -13.60 -7.60 46.07
C LYS A 16 -12.38 -6.79 46.51
N TYR A 17 -11.24 -6.97 45.84
CA TYR A 17 -10.02 -6.17 46.04
C TYR A 17 -10.26 -4.67 45.82
N LEU A 18 -10.86 -4.30 44.68
CA LEU A 18 -11.15 -2.90 44.36
C LEU A 18 -12.05 -2.24 45.41
N LYS A 19 -13.00 -3.00 45.95
CA LYS A 19 -13.92 -2.56 47.00
C LYS A 19 -13.22 -2.32 48.34
N LEU A 20 -12.31 -3.21 48.75
CA LEU A 20 -11.53 -3.05 49.99
C LEU A 20 -10.53 -1.88 49.90
N ARG A 21 -9.88 -1.69 48.76
CA ARG A 21 -8.98 -0.55 48.50
C ARG A 21 -9.71 0.80 48.58
N TYR A 22 -10.96 0.84 48.16
CA TYR A 22 -11.80 2.04 48.28
C TYR A 22 -12.11 2.37 49.75
N ILE A 23 -12.41 1.35 50.57
CA ILE A 23 -12.73 1.51 52.00
C ILE A 23 -11.50 2.00 52.80
N ALA A 24 -10.32 1.43 52.55
CA ALA A 24 -9.08 1.81 53.22
C ALA A 24 -8.60 3.26 52.92
N LYS A 25 -9.20 3.93 51.93
CA LYS A 25 -8.89 5.31 51.57
C LYS A 25 -9.57 6.35 52.48
N HIS A 26 -10.48 5.91 53.35
CA HIS A 26 -11.35 6.77 54.15
C HIS A 26 -11.19 6.59 55.68
N ASP A 27 -10.35 5.66 56.16
CA ASP A 27 -10.18 5.39 57.60
C ASP A 27 -8.75 4.88 57.92
N ASP A 28 -7.97 5.64 58.70
CA ASP A 28 -6.53 5.44 58.92
C ASP A 28 -6.21 4.21 59.81
N ASP A 29 -7.08 3.85 60.75
CA ASP A 29 -6.91 2.67 61.63
C ASP A 29 -7.04 1.33 60.86
N TYR A 30 -7.75 1.35 59.73
CA TYR A 30 -7.93 0.19 58.86
C TYR A 30 -6.82 0.03 57.81
N LEU A 31 -5.94 1.01 57.67
CA LEU A 31 -4.93 1.05 56.62
C LEU A 31 -3.91 -0.10 56.77
N ASN A 32 -3.42 -0.34 57.99
CA ASN A 32 -2.42 -1.39 58.25
C ASN A 32 -2.99 -2.81 58.05
N ILE A 33 -4.24 -3.03 58.46
CA ILE A 33 -4.92 -4.31 58.27
C ILE A 33 -5.21 -4.53 56.78
N ALA A 34 -5.66 -3.49 56.06
CA ALA A 34 -5.91 -3.54 54.63
C ALA A 34 -4.61 -3.78 53.83
N ILE A 35 -3.48 -3.20 54.23
CA ILE A 35 -2.17 -3.42 53.62
C ILE A 35 -1.69 -4.87 53.85
N SER A 36 -1.81 -5.39 55.08
CA SER A 36 -1.41 -6.78 55.38
C SER A 36 -2.25 -7.81 54.61
N LEU A 37 -3.59 -7.64 54.61
CA LEU A 37 -4.50 -8.48 53.82
C LEU A 37 -4.23 -8.37 52.32
N PHE A 38 -3.80 -7.19 51.85
CA PHE A 38 -3.43 -6.98 50.46
C PHE A 38 -2.17 -7.76 50.09
N GLU A 39 -1.15 -7.77 50.94
CA GLU A 39 0.08 -8.52 50.70
C GLU A 39 -0.19 -10.03 50.68
N GLU A 40 -0.97 -10.55 51.63
CA GLU A 40 -1.37 -11.96 51.66
C GLU A 40 -2.17 -12.34 50.40
N LEU A 41 -3.17 -11.55 50.02
CA LEU A 41 -3.98 -11.82 48.83
C LEU A 41 -3.14 -11.76 47.55
N SER A 42 -2.21 -10.80 47.46
CA SER A 42 -1.30 -10.64 46.32
C SER A 42 -0.34 -11.83 46.18
N ASN A 43 0.20 -12.32 47.29
CA ASN A 43 1.08 -13.48 47.30
C ASN A 43 0.31 -14.77 46.95
N ALA A 44 -0.87 -14.97 47.55
CA ALA A 44 -1.75 -16.10 47.21
C ALA A 44 -2.16 -16.09 45.73
N LEU A 45 -2.49 -14.92 45.16
CA LEU A 45 -2.78 -14.78 43.73
C LEU A 45 -1.56 -15.14 42.86
N LYS A 46 -0.34 -14.73 43.25
CA LYS A 46 0.88 -15.01 42.49
C LYS A 46 1.25 -16.49 42.49
N GLU A 47 0.98 -17.19 43.59
CA GLU A 47 1.25 -18.62 43.75
C GLU A 47 0.14 -19.51 43.15
N ASP A 48 -1.06 -18.97 42.92
CA ASP A 48 -2.14 -19.72 42.28
C ASP A 48 -1.79 -20.05 40.82
N ILE A 49 -1.74 -21.35 40.53
CA ILE A 49 -1.41 -21.92 39.21
C ILE A 49 -2.31 -21.34 38.10
N SER A 50 -3.57 -21.05 38.42
CA SER A 50 -4.52 -20.51 37.46
C SER A 50 -4.15 -19.08 37.07
N PHE A 51 -3.58 -18.29 37.98
CA PHE A 51 -3.07 -16.95 37.65
C PHE A 51 -1.92 -17.02 36.68
N THR A 52 -0.97 -17.92 36.96
CA THR A 52 0.22 -18.09 36.14
C THR A 52 -0.19 -18.52 34.73
N LEU A 53 -1.15 -19.45 34.63
CA LEU A 53 -1.70 -19.90 33.36
C LEU A 53 -2.43 -18.78 32.61
N PHE A 54 -3.28 -18.01 33.31
CA PHE A 54 -3.98 -16.86 32.73
C PHE A 54 -2.99 -15.82 32.21
N LYS A 55 -1.99 -15.43 33.01
CA LYS A 55 -0.95 -14.49 32.63
C LYS A 55 -0.18 -14.99 31.41
N CYS A 56 0.30 -16.23 31.44
CA CYS A 56 1.03 -16.85 30.34
C CYS A 56 0.21 -16.90 29.04
N THR A 57 -1.08 -17.26 29.14
CA THR A 57 -2.00 -17.31 28.00
C THR A 57 -2.21 -15.93 27.39
N ASN A 58 -2.46 -14.90 28.21
CA ASN A 58 -2.61 -13.53 27.72
C ASN A 58 -1.31 -12.99 27.11
N THR A 59 -0.15 -13.28 27.69
CA THR A 59 1.15 -12.92 27.10
C THR A 59 1.32 -13.54 25.72
N ARG A 60 1.04 -14.85 25.57
CA ARG A 60 1.12 -15.55 24.27
C ARG A 60 0.13 -14.99 23.24
N LEU A 61 -1.09 -14.67 23.67
CA LEU A 61 -2.09 -14.04 22.79
C LEU A 61 -1.63 -12.65 22.32
N LEU A 62 -1.07 -11.82 23.21
CA LEU A 62 -0.53 -10.51 22.86
C LEU A 62 0.65 -10.61 21.89
N GLU A 63 1.58 -11.54 22.10
CA GLU A 63 2.69 -11.80 21.19
C GLU A 63 2.19 -12.25 19.81
N SER A 64 1.19 -13.14 19.78
CA SER A 64 0.57 -13.61 18.54
C SER A 64 -0.13 -12.48 17.79
N LEU A 65 -0.86 -11.60 18.49
CA LEU A 65 -1.50 -10.42 17.90
C LEU A 65 -0.47 -9.44 17.33
N ARG A 66 0.64 -9.21 18.04
CA ARG A 66 1.73 -8.37 17.56
C ARG A 66 2.34 -8.93 16.28
N TYR A 67 2.67 -10.23 16.27
CA TYR A 67 3.20 -10.91 15.09
C TYR A 67 2.24 -10.82 13.89
N ILE A 68 0.94 -11.05 14.09
CA ILE A 68 -0.08 -10.89 13.04
C ILE A 68 -0.10 -9.46 12.50
N THR A 69 0.06 -8.46 13.37
CA THR A 69 0.08 -7.04 12.98
C THR A 69 1.29 -6.73 12.12
N GLU A 70 2.48 -7.16 12.55
CA GLU A 70 3.73 -7.00 11.80
C GLU A 70 3.62 -7.67 10.42
N VAL A 71 3.12 -8.91 10.34
CA VAL A 71 2.92 -9.62 9.06
C VAL A 71 1.99 -8.87 8.13
N LYS A 72 0.93 -8.22 8.65
CA LYS A 72 0.03 -7.38 7.84
C LYS A 72 0.73 -6.14 7.30
N GLU A 73 1.59 -5.49 8.09
CA GLU A 73 2.39 -4.35 7.64
C GLU A 73 3.38 -4.76 6.54
N PHE A 74 4.06 -5.89 6.70
CA PHE A 74 4.92 -6.45 5.66
C PHE A 74 4.14 -6.78 4.38
N ALA A 75 2.97 -7.41 4.49
CA ALA A 75 2.13 -7.67 3.33
C ALA A 75 1.72 -6.39 2.60
N LYS A 76 1.43 -5.31 3.34
CA LYS A 76 1.14 -3.99 2.77
C LYS A 76 2.36 -3.42 2.03
N ILE A 77 3.54 -3.47 2.64
CA ILE A 77 4.80 -3.02 2.01
C ILE A 77 5.06 -3.79 0.72
N ILE A 78 4.91 -5.12 0.74
CA ILE A 78 5.08 -5.98 -0.44
C ILE A 78 4.06 -5.62 -1.52
N ALA A 79 2.80 -5.40 -1.15
CA ALA A 79 1.76 -4.98 -2.08
C ALA A 79 2.09 -3.62 -2.71
N ASP A 80 2.48 -2.64 -1.90
CA ASP A 80 2.88 -1.31 -2.37
C ASP A 80 4.11 -1.39 -3.30
N GLU A 81 5.12 -2.18 -2.95
CA GLU A 81 6.30 -2.41 -3.79
C GLU A 81 5.98 -3.08 -5.12
N SER A 82 5.03 -4.04 -5.12
CA SER A 82 4.62 -4.75 -6.33
C SER A 82 3.89 -3.86 -7.33
N ASN A 83 3.31 -2.74 -6.86
CA ASN A 83 2.62 -1.76 -7.68
C ASN A 83 3.55 -0.64 -8.22
N LEU A 84 4.84 -0.64 -7.85
CA LEU A 84 5.79 0.37 -8.33
C LEU A 84 6.11 0.18 -9.81
N ILE A 85 5.88 1.23 -10.61
CA ILE A 85 6.36 1.28 -11.99
C ILE A 85 7.88 1.54 -11.96
N ARG A 86 8.66 0.53 -12.35
CA ARG A 86 10.14 0.59 -12.40
C ARG A 86 10.63 0.92 -13.81
N ASN A 87 11.87 1.37 -13.92
CA ASN A 87 12.55 1.47 -15.21
C ASN A 87 12.47 0.13 -15.95
N ASN A 88 12.22 0.17 -17.27
CA ASN A 88 11.98 -0.97 -18.15
C ASN A 88 10.66 -1.74 -17.94
N SER A 89 9.75 -1.27 -17.08
CA SER A 89 8.42 -1.86 -16.94
C SER A 89 7.61 -1.73 -18.22
N ILE A 90 6.76 -2.73 -18.49
CA ILE A 90 5.78 -2.70 -19.59
C ILE A 90 4.46 -2.24 -19.01
N VAL A 91 3.86 -1.21 -19.61
CA VAL A 91 2.60 -0.62 -19.18
C VAL A 91 1.64 -0.46 -20.34
N ALA A 92 0.36 -0.32 -20.01
CA ALA A 92 -0.68 0.12 -20.93
C ALA A 92 -1.29 1.42 -20.38
N LEU A 93 -1.38 2.46 -21.21
CA LEU A 93 -1.87 3.78 -20.81
C LEU A 93 -3.33 3.90 -21.19
N LYS A 94 -4.21 4.05 -20.21
CA LYS A 94 -5.67 4.12 -20.41
C LYS A 94 -6.19 5.54 -20.26
N HIS A 95 -6.99 6.00 -21.21
CA HIS A 95 -7.76 7.23 -21.09
C HIS A 95 -9.05 6.97 -20.30
N ASP A 96 -8.89 6.68 -19.00
CA ASP A 96 -9.90 6.00 -18.19
C ASP A 96 -11.23 6.77 -18.03
N VAL A 97 -11.20 8.09 -17.83
CA VAL A 97 -12.41 8.87 -17.51
C VAL A 97 -13.28 9.16 -18.74
N ALA A 98 -12.70 9.39 -19.91
CA ALA A 98 -13.46 9.91 -21.06
C ALA A 98 -13.74 8.87 -22.16
N THR A 99 -12.80 7.97 -22.48
CA THR A 99 -13.04 6.97 -23.54
C THR A 99 -12.85 5.53 -23.09
N GLY A 100 -12.13 5.30 -21.99
CA GLY A 100 -11.76 3.96 -21.52
C GLY A 100 -10.78 3.23 -22.44
N LYS A 101 -10.31 3.86 -23.52
CA LYS A 101 -9.44 3.27 -24.53
C LYS A 101 -7.98 3.37 -24.16
N TYR A 102 -7.18 2.43 -24.66
CA TYR A 102 -5.73 2.42 -24.45
C TYR A 102 -4.99 3.15 -25.58
N LEU A 103 -3.96 3.91 -25.21
CA LEU A 103 -3.01 4.48 -26.17
C LEU A 103 -2.31 3.33 -26.90
N SER A 104 -2.46 3.29 -28.22
CA SER A 104 -2.02 2.19 -29.07
C SER A 104 -1.23 2.70 -30.27
N SER A 105 -0.36 1.85 -30.81
CA SER A 105 0.31 2.08 -32.08
C SER A 105 0.47 0.76 -32.84
N ILE A 106 0.44 0.80 -34.16
CA ILE A 106 0.57 -0.41 -34.99
C ILE A 106 1.83 -0.29 -35.82
N ASP A 107 2.65 -1.33 -35.81
CA ASP A 107 3.91 -1.35 -36.57
C ASP A 107 3.65 -1.13 -38.07
N ASN A 108 4.47 -0.28 -38.69
CA ASN A 108 4.33 0.18 -40.08
C ASN A 108 3.00 0.87 -40.45
N LEU A 109 2.12 1.14 -39.49
CA LEU A 109 0.94 1.98 -39.74
C LEU A 109 1.30 3.43 -39.49
N CYS A 110 1.44 4.20 -40.57
CA CYS A 110 1.83 5.60 -40.52
C CYS A 110 0.68 6.54 -40.88
N TYR A 111 0.80 7.81 -40.48
CA TYR A 111 -0.07 8.86 -40.98
C TYR A 111 0.03 8.99 -42.51
N ILE A 112 -1.11 9.16 -43.18
CA ILE A 112 -1.16 9.35 -44.65
C ILE A 112 -0.73 10.80 -45.01
N THR A 113 -1.08 11.74 -44.13
CA THR A 113 -0.78 13.17 -44.24
C THR A 113 0.11 13.60 -43.07
N GLY A 114 0.62 14.84 -43.09
CA GLY A 114 1.43 15.33 -41.97
C GLY A 114 2.79 14.64 -41.87
N SER A 115 3.14 14.16 -40.67
CA SER A 115 4.46 13.61 -40.36
C SER A 115 4.88 12.40 -41.19
N LYS A 116 3.92 11.61 -41.68
CA LYS A 116 4.15 10.26 -42.25
C LYS A 116 4.87 9.29 -41.28
N ASN A 117 4.94 9.64 -40.00
CA ASN A 117 5.49 8.80 -38.96
C ASN A 117 4.45 7.80 -38.47
N GLN A 118 4.89 6.86 -37.64
CA GLN A 118 4.01 5.83 -37.09
C GLN A 118 2.89 6.46 -36.27
N LEU A 119 1.66 6.01 -36.50
CA LEU A 119 0.45 6.51 -35.89
C LEU A 119 0.38 6.11 -34.40
N ALA A 120 0.09 7.08 -33.53
CA ALA A 120 -0.39 6.82 -32.18
C ALA A 120 -1.87 7.19 -32.08
N PHE A 121 -2.70 6.33 -31.49
CA PHE A 121 -4.16 6.51 -31.48
C PHE A 121 -4.82 5.87 -30.24
N ALA A 122 -6.05 6.26 -29.95
CA ALA A 122 -6.88 5.61 -28.94
C ALA A 122 -7.48 4.32 -29.51
N GLY A 123 -6.94 3.18 -29.08
CA GLY A 123 -7.29 1.84 -29.59
C GLY A 123 -8.49 1.20 -28.89
N SER A 124 -8.33 -0.08 -28.56
CA SER A 124 -9.35 -0.89 -27.88
C SER A 124 -9.57 -0.45 -26.43
N PRO A 125 -10.78 -0.64 -25.85
CA PRO A 125 -11.01 -0.55 -24.41
C PRO A 125 -10.41 -1.71 -23.60
N GLU A 126 -9.94 -2.76 -24.28
CA GLU A 126 -9.17 -3.85 -23.69
C GLU A 126 -7.70 -3.74 -24.14
N PRO A 127 -6.72 -3.92 -23.23
CA PRO A 127 -5.32 -3.79 -23.59
C PRO A 127 -4.87 -4.95 -24.48
N ASP A 128 -4.40 -4.65 -25.68
CA ASP A 128 -3.77 -5.60 -26.61
C ASP A 128 -2.26 -5.35 -26.74
N LEU A 129 -1.59 -6.12 -27.60
CA LEU A 129 -0.14 -5.99 -27.82
C LEU A 129 0.27 -4.64 -28.43
N ASN A 130 -0.63 -3.95 -29.13
CA ASN A 130 -0.38 -2.63 -29.73
C ASN A 130 -0.50 -1.51 -28.68
N ALA A 131 -1.12 -1.80 -27.54
CA ALA A 131 -1.24 -0.90 -26.40
C ALA A 131 -0.10 -1.01 -25.38
N LEU A 132 0.89 -1.87 -25.61
CA LEU A 132 2.00 -2.09 -24.68
C LEU A 132 3.18 -1.16 -24.96
N TRP A 133 3.62 -0.48 -23.90
CA TRP A 133 4.72 0.48 -23.92
C TRP A 133 5.75 0.12 -22.86
N LYS A 134 7.01 0.04 -23.24
CA LYS A 134 8.13 -0.03 -22.31
C LYS A 134 8.47 1.36 -21.81
N ILE A 135 8.34 1.59 -20.51
CA ILE A 135 8.81 2.82 -19.88
C ILE A 135 10.32 2.70 -19.66
N SER A 136 11.06 3.75 -20.02
CA SER A 136 12.45 3.90 -19.60
C SER A 136 12.73 5.29 -19.07
N THR A 137 13.51 5.38 -18.01
CA THR A 137 14.02 6.64 -17.46
C THR A 137 15.39 6.94 -18.06
N PHE A 138 15.72 8.23 -18.20
CA PHE A 138 17.09 8.63 -18.53
C PHE A 138 18.05 8.47 -17.33
N LYS A 139 17.51 8.47 -16.11
CA LYS A 139 18.25 8.27 -14.87
C LYS A 139 18.14 6.80 -14.47
N GLU A 140 19.25 6.06 -14.55
CA GLU A 140 19.27 4.59 -14.50
C GLU A 140 18.88 3.95 -13.16
N LYS A 141 18.88 4.69 -12.03
CA LYS A 141 19.00 4.08 -10.69
C LYS A 141 17.89 4.35 -9.66
N PHE A 142 16.74 4.90 -10.02
CA PHE A 142 15.69 5.20 -9.02
C PHE A 142 14.30 4.74 -9.45
N PRO A 143 13.42 4.34 -8.50
CA PRO A 143 12.00 4.14 -8.80
C PRO A 143 11.40 5.46 -9.31
N MET A 144 10.37 5.38 -10.17
CA MET A 144 9.75 6.58 -10.73
C MET A 144 8.88 7.28 -9.68
N TYR A 145 9.18 8.55 -9.44
CA TYR A 145 8.38 9.42 -8.58
C TYR A 145 7.48 10.33 -9.42
N ASN A 146 6.61 11.11 -8.77
CA ASN A 146 5.84 12.14 -9.47
C ASN A 146 6.80 13.04 -10.28
N LYS A 147 6.35 13.46 -11.46
CA LYS A 147 7.10 14.34 -12.36
C LYS A 147 8.43 13.78 -12.88
N THR A 148 8.59 12.46 -12.89
CA THR A 148 9.74 11.83 -13.53
C THR A 148 9.60 11.89 -15.05
N SER A 149 10.61 12.44 -15.72
CA SER A 149 10.75 12.37 -17.17
C SER A 149 10.96 10.93 -17.64
N ILE A 150 10.13 10.48 -18.56
CA ILE A 150 10.18 9.15 -19.14
C ILE A 150 10.12 9.14 -20.65
N LYS A 151 10.55 8.00 -21.20
CA LYS A 151 10.30 7.59 -22.58
C LYS A 151 9.30 6.45 -22.58
N LEU A 152 8.41 6.48 -23.56
CA LEU A 152 7.48 5.40 -23.86
C LEU A 152 7.89 4.78 -25.18
N ARG A 153 8.41 3.55 -25.14
CA ARG A 153 8.80 2.81 -26.34
C ARG A 153 7.74 1.76 -26.66
N HIS A 154 7.17 1.82 -27.84
CA HIS A 154 6.22 0.81 -28.31
C HIS A 154 6.91 -0.55 -28.42
N ILE A 155 6.29 -1.61 -27.87
CA ILE A 155 6.95 -2.92 -27.78
C ILE A 155 7.20 -3.57 -29.14
N LYS A 156 6.24 -3.46 -30.08
CA LYS A 156 6.37 -4.13 -31.39
C LYS A 156 7.31 -3.42 -32.34
N SER A 157 7.12 -2.12 -32.54
CA SER A 157 7.91 -1.36 -33.53
C SER A 157 9.23 -0.84 -32.95
N GLY A 158 9.36 -0.76 -31.63
CA GLY A 158 10.51 -0.15 -30.99
C GLY A 158 10.54 1.39 -31.08
N ASN A 159 9.55 2.02 -31.71
CA ASN A 159 9.48 3.47 -31.84
C ASN A 159 9.14 4.14 -30.51
N VAL A 160 9.68 5.32 -30.30
CA VAL A 160 9.46 6.12 -29.10
C VAL A 160 8.34 7.13 -29.36
N LEU A 161 7.40 7.24 -28.42
CA LEU A 161 6.33 8.21 -28.48
C LEU A 161 6.89 9.63 -28.39
N GLY A 162 6.51 10.51 -29.32
CA GLY A 162 6.89 11.92 -29.32
C GLY A 162 5.88 12.77 -30.09
N LEU A 163 6.10 14.08 -30.09
CA LEU A 163 5.35 15.05 -30.85
C LEU A 163 6.07 15.36 -32.15
N PHE A 164 5.29 15.67 -33.17
CA PHE A 164 5.76 16.22 -34.43
C PHE A 164 5.09 17.57 -34.68
N MET A 165 5.90 18.57 -34.99
CA MET A 165 5.43 19.92 -35.34
C MET A 165 5.58 20.16 -36.84
N MET A 166 4.49 20.54 -37.50
CA MET A 166 4.52 20.91 -38.92
C MET A 166 4.68 22.43 -39.03
N PHE A 167 5.82 22.90 -39.55
CA PHE A 167 6.23 24.32 -39.55
C PHE A 167 5.32 25.30 -40.32
N ASN A 168 4.23 24.84 -40.97
CA ASN A 168 3.41 25.65 -41.86
C ASN A 168 1.92 25.75 -41.47
N LEU A 169 1.49 25.20 -40.32
CA LEU A 169 0.13 25.33 -39.81
C LEU A 169 0.18 25.54 -38.30
N ASP A 170 -0.09 26.77 -37.84
CA ASP A 170 -0.02 27.23 -36.44
C ASP A 170 -1.02 26.55 -35.46
N THR A 171 -1.50 25.33 -35.70
CA THR A 171 -2.65 24.82 -34.90
C THR A 171 -2.62 23.37 -34.45
N PHE A 172 -1.74 22.48 -34.92
CA PHE A 172 -1.78 21.07 -34.48
C PHE A 172 -0.39 20.43 -34.31
N GLN A 173 -0.17 19.82 -33.14
CA GLN A 173 0.94 18.91 -32.87
C GLN A 173 0.44 17.46 -32.96
N GLU A 174 1.09 16.64 -33.78
CA GLU A 174 0.74 15.22 -33.94
C GLU A 174 1.49 14.38 -32.89
N ILE A 175 0.82 13.41 -32.26
CA ILE A 175 1.49 12.39 -31.45
C ILE A 175 1.89 11.25 -32.37
N VAL A 176 3.18 10.97 -32.46
CA VAL A 176 3.78 10.04 -33.42
C VAL A 176 4.72 9.05 -32.73
N GLY A 177 4.97 7.91 -33.38
CA GLY A 177 6.11 7.07 -33.09
C GLY A 177 7.32 7.51 -33.90
N HIS A 178 8.43 7.81 -33.23
CA HIS A 178 9.68 8.29 -33.82
C HIS A 178 10.84 7.30 -33.60
N ASN A 179 11.82 7.30 -34.50
CA ASN A 179 12.99 6.41 -34.44
C ASN A 179 14.09 6.94 -33.49
N GLU A 180 14.07 8.24 -33.19
CA GLU A 180 15.06 8.94 -32.35
C GLU A 180 14.45 9.57 -31.08
N ILE A 181 15.32 9.83 -30.10
CA ILE A 181 14.98 10.38 -28.78
C ILE A 181 14.88 11.90 -28.90
N ILE A 182 13.67 12.44 -29.00
CA ILE A 182 13.49 13.90 -29.06
C ILE A 182 12.73 14.42 -27.85
N GLU A 183 11.87 13.62 -27.20
CA GLU A 183 10.94 14.14 -26.20
C GLU A 183 10.83 13.34 -24.91
N GLU A 184 10.59 14.06 -23.82
CA GLU A 184 10.40 13.54 -22.47
C GLU A 184 8.94 13.74 -22.05
N TRP A 185 8.31 12.68 -21.57
CA TRP A 185 6.97 12.74 -21.02
C TRP A 185 7.03 12.76 -19.50
N CYS A 186 6.23 13.62 -18.89
CA CYS A 186 6.09 13.73 -17.45
C CYS A 186 4.87 12.94 -16.99
N ILE A 187 5.03 12.01 -16.03
CA ILE A 187 3.88 11.36 -15.38
C ILE A 187 3.51 12.12 -14.12
N GLU A 188 2.25 12.55 -14.04
CA GLU A 188 1.64 13.12 -12.84
C GLU A 188 0.53 12.19 -12.33
N LEU A 189 0.57 11.89 -11.02
CA LEU A 189 -0.47 11.14 -10.35
C LEU A 189 -1.64 12.08 -10.03
N ILE A 190 -2.72 11.96 -10.79
CA ILE A 190 -3.96 12.69 -10.54
C ILE A 190 -4.85 11.79 -9.68
N LYS A 191 -5.15 12.21 -8.44
CA LYS A 191 -6.11 11.51 -7.58
C LYS A 191 -7.52 11.78 -8.10
N ARG A 192 -8.32 10.74 -8.32
CA ARG A 192 -9.77 10.89 -8.49
C ARG A 192 -10.34 11.46 -7.19
N VAL A 193 -11.04 12.60 -7.29
CA VAL A 193 -11.86 13.19 -6.22
C VAL A 193 -13.22 12.50 -6.23
#